data_AF-A0A953QZC5-F1
#
_entry.id   AF-A0A953QZC5-F1
#
_cell.length_a   1.000
_cell.length_b   1.000
_cell.length_c   1.000
_cell.angle_alpha   90.00
_cell.angle_beta   90.00
_cell.angle_gamma   90.00
#
_symmetry.space_group_name_H-M   'P 1'
#
loop_
_entity.id
_entity.type
_entity.pdbx_description
1 polymer ?
#
loop_
_entity_poly.entity_id
_entity_poly.type
_entity_poly.pdbx_seq_one_letter_code
_entity_poly.pdbx_strand_id
1 'polypeptide(L)'
;MKSHSRNAVVTVLAFATLGITSAGDHPKNQVSEYNAEVPKTILELQQFRRTNSIRIKSKEGRPGSATLVDLNPAINSWYLLKVAWAGGGTETIYHLENAKPKLQKLLLDDNYPWGLVIAAGKERYSCDLFGADALAQAKTSRLIFQPLCGGRLYLRNAATGHRTTLEAATDFLREHVWGGEKIIALGHELMGEIHRETGKIQTKSAAGARAGGDLPLAAQIDPKYCDRLLTSSNLGLDLGGPEKTGMIPGAWYPASGNPGVYVSIVQPNLIDPPILESYAKVVSNLDRIEASALSYLIAFDLDRFDLGFALGTEHPKVGWSDRVPEPARNPKLPGPDGIGSIAPLVSTGLVNPENAPRTVAAFTAGFKRTHGAFKYGDLALKHHGSHYGFIEDGVVFSKLQPGLATILVLDDGSILMKTWSEADNQLLPRIKHARQNGVPLVEIDEATQSTVPGRLVARWGPGNWSGSEDAKLRTLRSGAAVQRNHGKRFLIYAVFSDTTPSAMARVFQAYRCDYAMLLDMNALEHTYLALYRRLGSRLSIDHLIKGMSQVDKSASSGEPLPRFLAYPDNRDFFYVMQRQAQEVKP
;
A
#
# COMPACT_ATOMS: atom_id res chain seq x y z
N MET A 1 -31.14 49.51 -48.02
CA MET A 1 -31.76 48.80 -46.88
C MET A 1 -30.67 48.37 -45.92
N LYS A 2 -30.86 48.68 -44.64
CA LYS A 2 -29.88 48.57 -43.54
C LYS A 2 -29.66 47.11 -43.10
N SER A 3 -28.40 46.72 -42.84
CA SER A 3 -28.00 45.67 -41.88
C SER A 3 -26.46 45.68 -41.77
N HIS A 4 -25.86 46.47 -40.87
CA HIS A 4 -25.31 46.02 -39.57
C HIS A 4 -24.23 44.93 -39.66
N SER A 5 -23.02 45.35 -40.05
CA SER A 5 -21.76 44.64 -39.75
C SER A 5 -21.29 45.05 -38.35
N ARG A 6 -21.20 44.09 -37.42
CA ARG A 6 -20.60 44.27 -36.09
C ARG A 6 -19.10 43.94 -36.19
N ASN A 7 -18.27 44.93 -35.89
CA ASN A 7 -16.85 44.76 -35.61
C ASN A 7 -16.67 43.87 -34.37
N ALA A 8 -16.01 42.73 -34.53
CA ALA A 8 -15.42 41.97 -33.44
C ALA A 8 -13.95 42.41 -33.28
N VAL A 9 -13.69 43.19 -32.24
CA VAL A 9 -12.33 43.48 -31.77
C VAL A 9 -11.80 42.20 -31.12
N VAL A 10 -10.82 41.55 -31.75
CA VAL A 10 -10.05 40.47 -31.13
C VAL A 10 -9.01 41.14 -30.22
N THR A 11 -9.32 41.22 -28.93
CA THR A 11 -8.34 41.58 -27.91
C THR A 11 -7.41 40.39 -27.72
N VAL A 12 -6.22 40.46 -28.31
CA VAL A 12 -5.11 39.54 -27.99
C VAL A 12 -4.62 39.88 -26.58
N LEU A 13 -5.08 39.14 -25.57
CA LEU A 13 -4.44 39.16 -24.26
C LEU A 13 -3.06 38.50 -24.40
N ALA A 14 -2.02 39.33 -24.41
CA ALA A 14 -0.66 38.89 -24.18
C ALA A 14 -0.56 38.40 -22.73
N PHE A 15 -0.63 37.08 -22.54
CA PHE A 15 -0.22 36.47 -21.27
C PHE A 15 1.30 36.61 -21.16
N ALA A 16 1.74 37.49 -20.26
CA ALA A 16 3.09 37.50 -19.77
C ALA A 16 3.38 36.12 -19.16
N THR A 17 4.24 35.36 -19.84
CA THR A 17 4.81 34.11 -19.33
C THR A 17 5.68 34.43 -18.12
N LEU A 18 5.07 34.39 -16.94
CA LEU A 18 5.79 34.18 -15.69
C LEU A 18 6.42 32.79 -15.79
N GLY A 19 7.76 32.78 -15.83
CA GLY A 19 8.56 31.57 -15.97
C GLY A 19 8.16 30.52 -14.94
N ILE A 20 7.57 29.43 -15.44
CA ILE A 20 7.47 28.18 -14.71
C ILE A 20 8.91 27.69 -14.57
N THR A 21 9.43 27.70 -13.33
CA THR A 21 10.69 27.04 -13.00
C THR A 21 10.61 25.58 -13.43
N SER A 22 11.52 25.19 -14.32
CA SER A 22 11.59 23.85 -14.90
C SER A 22 11.64 22.77 -13.82
N ALA A 23 11.02 21.62 -14.12
CA ALA A 23 11.26 20.36 -13.44
C ALA A 23 12.78 20.15 -13.24
N GLY A 24 13.17 19.78 -12.03
CA GLY A 24 14.56 19.83 -11.56
C GLY A 24 15.52 19.06 -12.46
N ASP A 25 16.59 19.74 -12.89
CA ASP A 25 17.73 19.13 -13.55
C ASP A 25 18.46 18.25 -12.52
N HIS A 26 18.12 16.97 -12.46
CA HIS A 26 18.74 16.01 -11.56
C HIS A 26 20.20 15.80 -11.97
N PRO A 27 21.15 15.67 -11.01
CA PRO A 27 22.53 15.36 -11.36
C PRO A 27 22.57 14.10 -12.24
N LYS A 28 23.07 14.22 -13.49
CA LYS A 28 23.07 13.13 -14.49
C LYS A 28 23.68 11.82 -13.97
N ASN A 29 24.56 11.91 -12.96
CA ASN A 29 25.13 10.73 -12.28
C ASN A 29 24.10 9.91 -11.49
N GLN A 30 23.13 10.53 -10.80
CA GLN A 30 22.18 9.79 -9.95
C GLN A 30 21.18 8.96 -10.76
N VAL A 31 20.74 9.47 -11.91
CA VAL A 31 19.90 8.71 -12.86
C VAL A 31 20.71 7.53 -13.44
N SER A 32 21.99 7.74 -13.74
CA SER A 32 22.89 6.67 -14.20
C SER A 32 23.09 5.60 -13.13
N GLU A 33 23.32 5.98 -11.88
CA GLU A 33 23.42 5.05 -10.74
C GLU A 33 22.13 4.24 -10.57
N TYR A 34 20.97 4.91 -10.63
CA TYR A 34 19.67 4.25 -10.56
C TYR A 34 19.52 3.21 -11.66
N ASN A 35 19.89 3.52 -12.91
CA ASN A 35 19.73 2.62 -14.05
C ASN A 35 20.79 1.52 -14.16
N ALA A 36 21.97 1.69 -13.56
CA ALA A 36 23.07 0.74 -13.72
C ALA A 36 22.72 -0.69 -13.25
N GLU A 37 23.21 -1.73 -13.92
CA GLU A 37 23.04 -3.12 -13.49
C GLU A 37 24.30 -3.61 -12.75
N VAL A 38 24.53 -3.01 -11.58
CA VAL A 38 25.68 -3.30 -10.72
C VAL A 38 25.22 -3.46 -9.27
N PRO A 39 26.03 -4.08 -8.39
CA PRO A 39 25.79 -4.01 -6.95
C PRO A 39 25.74 -2.55 -6.48
N LYS A 40 24.72 -2.23 -5.68
CA LYS A 40 24.41 -0.89 -5.20
C LYS A 40 24.06 -0.91 -3.72
N THR A 41 24.11 0.28 -3.14
CA THR A 41 23.45 0.64 -1.89
C THR A 41 22.04 1.15 -2.15
N ILE A 42 21.21 1.17 -1.10
CA ILE A 42 19.87 1.77 -1.17
C ILE A 42 19.91 3.26 -1.59
N LEU A 43 21.02 3.97 -1.34
CA LEU A 43 21.19 5.38 -1.72
C LEU A 43 21.31 5.57 -3.24
N GLU A 44 22.00 4.67 -3.94
CA GLU A 44 22.15 4.72 -5.41
C GLU A 44 20.83 4.39 -6.13
N LEU A 45 19.85 3.81 -5.44
CA LEU A 45 18.48 3.68 -5.93
C LEU A 45 17.63 4.95 -5.76
N GLN A 46 18.12 5.96 -5.04
CA GLN A 46 17.39 7.22 -4.85
C GLN A 46 17.91 8.25 -5.84
N GLN A 47 17.34 8.25 -7.05
CA GLN A 47 17.78 9.13 -8.14
C GLN A 47 17.45 10.62 -7.93
N PHE A 48 16.60 10.94 -6.96
CA PHE A 48 16.14 12.31 -6.67
C PHE A 48 16.80 12.91 -5.42
N ARG A 49 17.68 12.17 -4.77
CA ARG A 49 18.25 12.53 -3.47
C ARG A 49 19.07 13.81 -3.52
N ARG A 50 19.06 14.58 -2.43
CA ARG A 50 19.93 15.76 -2.25
C ARG A 50 20.81 15.58 -1.03
N THR A 51 22.07 15.98 -1.17
CA THR A 51 23.09 15.86 -0.13
C THR A 51 23.62 17.24 0.22
N ASN A 52 23.75 17.53 1.52
CA ASN A 52 24.43 18.71 2.04
C ASN A 52 25.39 18.28 3.16
N SER A 53 26.57 18.90 3.25
CA SER A 53 27.59 18.58 4.25
C SER A 53 28.16 19.84 4.87
N ILE A 54 28.33 19.86 6.19
CA ILE A 54 28.94 20.96 6.93
C ILE A 54 30.00 20.44 7.91
N ARG A 55 30.87 21.34 8.38
CA ARG A 55 31.73 21.08 9.54
C ARG A 55 30.91 21.25 10.81
N ILE A 56 31.10 20.34 11.77
CA ILE A 56 30.38 20.35 13.05
C ILE A 56 31.36 20.33 14.22
N LYS A 57 30.87 20.66 15.41
CA LYS A 57 31.63 20.54 16.66
C LYS A 57 30.74 19.90 17.73
N SER A 58 31.30 18.97 18.52
CA SER A 58 30.63 18.47 19.73
C SER A 58 30.65 19.55 20.81
N LYS A 59 29.81 19.41 21.82
CA LYS A 59 29.76 20.34 22.97
C LYS A 59 31.11 20.48 23.68
N GLU A 60 31.93 19.44 23.68
CA GLU A 60 33.29 19.38 24.23
C GLU A 60 34.37 19.94 23.27
N GLY A 61 33.94 20.48 22.12
CA GLY A 61 34.83 21.09 21.12
C GLY A 61 35.43 20.10 20.13
N ARG A 62 35.04 18.82 20.15
CA ARG A 62 35.55 17.81 19.21
C ARG A 62 35.10 18.16 17.78
N PRO A 63 36.00 18.36 16.81
CA PRO A 63 35.60 18.68 15.45
C PRO A 63 35.10 17.43 14.71
N GLY A 64 34.20 17.63 13.74
CA GLY A 64 33.67 16.59 12.88
C GLY A 64 33.07 17.12 11.59
N SER A 65 32.37 16.24 10.87
CA SER A 65 31.54 16.58 9.71
C SER A 65 30.18 15.91 9.83
N ALA A 66 29.13 16.64 9.46
CA ALA A 66 27.79 16.09 9.25
C ALA A 66 27.44 16.14 7.78
N THR A 67 26.79 15.08 7.29
CA THR A 67 26.17 15.04 5.96
C THR A 67 24.70 14.66 6.10
N LEU A 68 23.81 15.49 5.58
CA LEU A 68 22.38 15.25 5.54
C LEU A 68 21.97 14.90 4.11
N VAL A 69 21.36 13.73 3.93
CA VAL A 69 20.83 13.26 2.65
C VAL A 69 19.31 13.25 2.73
N ASP A 70 18.65 14.16 2.01
CA ASP A 70 17.21 14.10 1.73
C ASP A 70 16.98 13.06 0.64
N LEU A 71 16.23 11.99 0.95
CA LEU A 71 16.08 10.86 0.04
C LEU A 71 15.16 11.18 -1.15
N ASN A 72 14.23 12.12 -0.98
CA ASN A 72 13.37 12.63 -2.04
C ASN A 72 12.82 14.02 -1.65
N PRO A 73 13.39 15.12 -2.17
CA PRO A 73 13.02 16.47 -1.76
C PRO A 73 11.61 16.93 -2.12
N ALA A 74 10.94 16.25 -3.07
CA ALA A 74 9.54 16.54 -3.38
C ALA A 74 8.61 15.99 -2.30
N ILE A 75 8.98 14.84 -1.71
CA ILE A 75 8.22 14.19 -0.64
C ILE A 75 8.67 14.68 0.74
N ASN A 76 9.96 14.89 0.94
CA ASN A 76 10.55 15.53 2.13
C ASN A 76 10.27 14.77 3.45
N SER A 77 9.98 13.47 3.36
CA SER A 77 9.67 12.62 4.52
C SER A 77 10.93 12.10 5.22
N TRP A 78 11.85 11.48 4.49
CA TRP A 78 12.95 10.72 5.10
C TRP A 78 14.34 11.23 4.71
N TYR A 79 15.22 11.15 5.70
CA TYR A 79 16.58 11.66 5.64
C TYR A 79 17.57 10.66 6.23
N LEU A 80 18.79 10.63 5.68
CA LEU A 80 19.93 10.03 6.35
C LEU A 80 20.86 11.13 6.87
N LEU A 81 21.09 11.16 8.18
CA LEU A 81 22.09 11.99 8.81
C LEU A 81 23.33 11.15 9.10
N LYS A 82 24.44 11.51 8.50
CA LYS A 82 25.75 10.88 8.69
C LYS A 82 26.63 11.80 9.52
N VAL A 83 27.26 11.26 10.57
CA VAL A 83 28.11 12.03 11.49
C VAL A 83 29.46 11.33 11.62
N ALA A 84 30.53 12.06 11.38
CA ALA A 84 31.90 11.58 11.52
C ALA A 84 32.71 12.54 12.41
N TRP A 85 33.29 12.02 13.48
CA TRP A 85 34.08 12.78 14.45
C TRP A 85 35.58 12.54 14.26
N ALA A 86 36.40 13.58 14.43
CA ALA A 86 37.86 13.45 14.35
C ALA A 86 38.44 12.61 15.51
N GLY A 87 39.52 11.87 15.28
CA GLY A 87 40.23 11.13 16.35
C GLY A 87 39.73 9.70 16.62
N GLY A 88 38.98 9.09 15.70
CA GLY A 88 38.63 7.66 15.74
C GLY A 88 37.16 7.36 15.99
N GLY A 89 36.62 6.46 15.17
CA GLY A 89 35.22 6.03 15.09
C GLY A 89 34.77 5.93 13.62
N THR A 90 33.97 4.92 13.26
CA THR A 90 33.32 4.86 11.96
C THR A 90 32.22 5.92 11.86
N GLU A 91 31.99 6.44 10.64
CA GLU A 91 30.85 7.30 10.35
C GLU A 91 29.57 6.63 10.86
N THR A 92 28.80 7.35 11.68
CA THR A 92 27.52 6.85 12.20
C THR A 92 26.38 7.42 11.38
N ILE A 93 25.47 6.54 10.95
CA ILE A 93 24.30 6.90 10.14
C ILE A 93 23.04 6.79 10.99
N TYR A 94 22.16 7.78 10.86
CA TYR A 94 20.87 7.90 11.53
C TYR A 94 19.77 8.07 10.48
N HIS A 95 18.71 7.27 10.57
CA HIS A 95 17.53 7.40 9.71
C HIS A 95 16.51 8.32 10.39
N LEU A 96 16.38 9.54 9.86
CA LEU A 96 15.50 10.56 10.40
C LEU A 96 14.22 10.66 9.57
N GLU A 97 13.12 10.93 10.25
CA GLU A 97 11.83 11.18 9.64
C GLU A 97 11.28 12.54 10.05
N ASN A 98 10.94 13.33 9.05
CA ASN A 98 10.31 14.62 9.19
C ASN A 98 8.84 14.41 9.61
N ALA A 99 8.46 14.91 10.79
CA ALA A 99 7.09 14.76 11.29
C ALA A 99 6.05 15.49 10.41
N LYS A 100 6.45 16.58 9.76
CA LYS A 100 5.55 17.46 8.99
C LYS A 100 6.14 17.80 7.62
N PRO A 101 6.27 16.81 6.71
CA PRO A 101 6.98 16.97 5.43
C PRO A 101 6.41 18.07 4.52
N LYS A 102 5.12 18.40 4.64
CA LYS A 102 4.51 19.51 3.88
C LYS A 102 4.79 20.89 4.46
N LEU A 103 5.14 20.98 5.74
CA LEU A 103 5.19 22.25 6.48
C LEU A 103 6.62 22.67 6.86
N GLN A 104 7.56 21.73 6.95
CA GLN A 104 8.92 22.02 7.37
C GLN A 104 9.98 21.24 6.59
N LYS A 105 11.20 21.77 6.55
CA LYS A 105 12.40 21.14 5.96
C LYS A 105 13.50 20.98 7.00
N LEU A 106 14.32 19.94 6.86
CA LEU A 106 15.48 19.70 7.71
C LEU A 106 16.74 20.17 6.99
N LEU A 107 17.56 20.98 7.65
CA LEU A 107 18.73 21.63 7.05
C LEU A 107 19.96 21.52 7.95
N LEU A 108 21.12 21.42 7.32
CA LEU A 108 22.41 21.74 7.94
C LEU A 108 22.73 23.21 7.64
N ASP A 109 23.20 23.95 8.65
CA ASP A 109 23.52 25.37 8.57
C ASP A 109 24.93 25.60 9.16
N ASP A 110 25.86 26.14 8.37
CA ASP A 110 27.25 26.39 8.80
C ASP A 110 27.33 27.35 10.00
N ASN A 111 26.32 28.21 10.18
CA ASN A 111 26.24 29.12 11.34
C ASN A 111 25.71 28.43 12.60
N TYR A 112 25.25 27.18 12.49
CA TYR A 112 24.76 26.37 13.60
C TYR A 112 25.38 24.96 13.58
N PRO A 113 26.70 24.84 13.88
CA PRO A 113 27.45 23.59 13.76
C PRO A 113 27.15 22.55 14.87
N TRP A 114 26.11 22.78 15.66
CA TRP A 114 25.71 21.97 16.82
C TRP A 114 24.54 21.02 16.52
N GLY A 115 23.88 21.17 15.37
CA GLY A 115 22.78 20.27 15.03
C GLY A 115 22.08 20.60 13.72
N LEU A 116 20.76 20.38 13.69
CA LEU A 116 19.91 20.65 12.54
C LEU A 116 19.10 21.93 12.73
N VAL A 117 18.83 22.61 11.62
CA VAL A 117 17.84 23.68 11.55
C VAL A 117 16.57 23.13 10.90
N ILE A 118 15.44 23.26 11.59
CA ILE A 118 14.11 22.93 11.07
C ILE A 118 13.48 24.22 10.59
N ALA A 119 13.32 24.37 9.27
CA ALA A 119 12.74 25.54 8.65
C ALA A 119 11.25 25.30 8.35
N ALA A 120 10.35 26.06 8.97
CA ALA A 120 8.91 26.01 8.78
C ALA A 120 8.41 27.39 8.31
N GLY A 121 8.25 27.57 7.00
CA GLY A 121 7.96 28.89 6.42
C GLY A 121 9.09 29.88 6.72
N LYS A 122 8.78 30.96 7.45
CA LYS A 122 9.76 31.96 7.89
C LYS A 122 10.43 31.60 9.23
N GLU A 123 9.86 30.67 9.97
CA GLU A 123 10.37 30.26 11.27
C GLU A 123 11.52 29.28 11.10
N ARG A 124 12.56 29.44 11.92
CA ARG A 124 13.70 28.52 12.00
C ARG A 124 13.83 28.05 13.44
N TYR A 125 13.89 26.74 13.62
CA TYR A 125 14.06 26.10 14.91
C TYR A 125 15.39 25.37 14.92
N SER A 126 16.31 25.82 15.78
CA SER A 126 17.59 25.15 16.00
C SER A 126 17.39 23.94 16.90
N CYS A 127 17.85 22.78 16.45
CA CYS A 127 17.84 21.54 17.22
C CYS A 127 19.25 21.04 17.42
N ASP A 128 19.73 21.12 18.66
CA ASP A 128 21.01 20.56 19.06
C ASP A 128 20.92 19.02 19.01
N LEU A 129 21.71 18.42 18.11
CA LEU A 129 21.77 16.97 17.92
C LEU A 129 23.20 16.44 18.08
N PHE A 130 24.20 17.33 18.01
CA PHE A 130 25.61 16.98 18.11
C PHE A 130 26.20 17.27 19.50
N GLY A 131 25.44 17.92 20.38
CA GLY A 131 25.74 18.06 21.81
C GLY A 131 25.17 16.93 22.67
N ALA A 132 25.85 16.67 23.81
CA ALA A 132 25.38 15.78 24.89
C ALA A 132 24.92 14.37 24.47
N ASP A 133 25.56 13.80 23.44
CA ASP A 133 25.27 12.45 22.93
C ASP A 133 23.80 12.18 22.54
N ALA A 134 23.02 13.22 22.24
CA ALA A 134 21.58 13.11 21.99
C ALA A 134 21.22 12.05 20.93
N LEU A 135 21.95 12.04 19.81
CA LEU A 135 21.75 11.05 18.74
C LEU A 135 22.14 9.63 19.16
N ALA A 136 23.20 9.46 19.96
CA ALA A 136 23.62 8.14 20.45
C ALA A 136 22.59 7.58 21.44
N GLN A 137 22.13 8.40 22.39
CA GLN A 137 21.07 8.04 23.33
C GLN A 137 19.77 7.67 22.60
N ALA A 138 19.39 8.49 21.61
CA ALA A 138 18.20 8.24 20.80
C ALA A 138 18.27 6.90 20.04
N LYS A 139 19.45 6.55 19.51
CA LYS A 139 19.69 5.28 18.79
C LYS A 139 19.63 4.06 19.71
N THR A 140 19.97 4.21 20.98
CA THR A 140 19.86 3.13 21.98
C THR A 140 18.47 3.04 22.63
N SER A 141 17.57 3.97 22.31
CA SER A 141 16.20 3.95 22.81
C SER A 141 15.43 2.73 22.31
N ARG A 142 14.49 2.25 23.13
CA ARG A 142 13.54 1.19 22.73
C ARG A 142 12.35 1.71 21.92
N LEU A 143 12.23 3.05 21.77
CA LEU A 143 11.18 3.63 20.94
C LEU A 143 11.51 3.43 19.46
N ILE A 144 10.56 2.86 18.71
CA ILE A 144 10.65 2.66 17.26
C ILE A 144 10.74 4.01 16.54
N PHE A 145 9.94 4.98 16.99
CA PHE A 145 10.01 6.38 16.61
C PHE A 145 10.45 7.18 17.82
N GLN A 146 11.75 7.41 17.95
CA GLN A 146 12.29 8.22 19.04
C GLN A 146 12.13 9.71 18.70
N PRO A 147 11.29 10.47 19.42
CA PRO A 147 11.12 11.88 19.15
C PRO A 147 12.41 12.65 19.44
N LEU A 148 12.74 13.58 18.55
CA LEU A 148 13.82 14.54 18.67
C LEU A 148 13.24 15.95 18.50
N CYS A 149 13.95 16.96 19.01
CA CYS A 149 13.62 18.36 18.77
C CYS A 149 12.18 18.75 19.16
N GLY A 150 11.71 18.25 20.31
CA GLY A 150 10.32 18.47 20.77
C GLY A 150 9.26 17.77 19.91
N GLY A 151 9.61 16.65 19.26
CA GLY A 151 8.69 15.87 18.41
C GLY A 151 8.57 16.40 16.98
N ARG A 152 9.40 17.35 16.57
CA ARG A 152 9.41 17.87 15.19
C ARG A 152 10.03 16.90 14.19
N LEU A 153 10.86 15.97 14.66
CA LEU A 153 11.33 14.86 13.84
C LEU A 153 11.53 13.62 14.71
N TYR A 154 11.62 12.47 14.06
CA TYR A 154 11.84 11.19 14.71
C TYR A 154 13.14 10.56 14.21
N LEU A 155 13.87 9.94 15.12
CA LEU A 155 14.83 8.90 14.76
C LEU A 155 14.09 7.58 14.63
N ARG A 156 14.26 6.89 13.50
CA ARG A 156 13.70 5.56 13.25
C ARG A 156 14.67 4.50 13.76
N ASN A 157 14.24 3.74 14.77
CA ASN A 157 14.98 2.62 15.33
C ASN A 157 14.41 1.29 14.84
N ALA A 158 15.29 0.32 14.58
CA ALA A 158 14.88 -1.00 14.15
C ALA A 158 14.02 -1.70 15.22
N ALA A 159 13.05 -2.46 14.76
CA ALA A 159 12.17 -3.24 15.61
C ALA A 159 11.99 -4.64 15.05
N THR A 160 11.66 -5.60 15.91
CA THR A 160 11.24 -6.93 15.49
C THR A 160 9.72 -6.93 15.34
N GLY A 161 9.25 -7.08 14.11
CA GLY A 161 7.83 -7.19 13.82
C GLY A 161 7.22 -8.47 14.35
N HIS A 162 5.93 -8.40 14.67
CA HIS A 162 5.13 -9.57 14.99
C HIS A 162 5.12 -10.57 13.83
N ARG A 163 5.17 -11.86 14.17
CA ARG A 163 4.98 -13.01 13.27
C ARG A 163 4.08 -13.99 13.99
N THR A 164 3.19 -14.69 13.28
CA THR A 164 2.53 -15.85 13.88
C THR A 164 3.51 -17.03 13.99
N THR A 165 3.20 -18.00 14.85
CA THR A 165 4.06 -19.18 15.05
C THR A 165 4.30 -19.94 13.75
N LEU A 166 3.27 -20.03 12.89
CA LEU A 166 3.35 -20.69 11.58
C LEU A 166 4.28 -19.92 10.63
N GLU A 167 4.15 -18.60 10.56
CA GLU A 167 5.06 -17.77 9.77
C GLU A 167 6.50 -17.89 10.25
N ALA A 168 6.74 -17.83 11.56
CA ALA A 168 8.08 -17.92 12.14
C ALA A 168 8.76 -19.27 11.82
N ALA A 169 8.02 -20.38 11.96
CA ALA A 169 8.52 -21.72 11.61
C ALA A 169 8.79 -21.85 10.11
N THR A 170 7.88 -21.35 9.26
CA THR A 170 8.02 -21.37 7.80
C THR A 170 9.22 -20.56 7.33
N ASP A 171 9.42 -19.35 7.87
CA ASP A 171 10.54 -18.49 7.52
C ASP A 171 11.87 -19.10 8.00
N PHE A 172 11.92 -19.66 9.22
CA PHE A 172 13.10 -20.35 9.72
C PHE A 172 13.52 -21.52 8.80
N LEU A 173 12.57 -22.38 8.43
CA LEU A 173 12.83 -23.51 7.54
C LEU A 173 13.33 -23.05 6.16
N ARG A 174 12.80 -21.95 5.62
CA ARG A 174 13.28 -21.39 4.33
C ARG A 174 14.68 -20.81 4.43
N GLU A 175 14.98 -20.09 5.51
CA GLU A 175 16.23 -19.34 5.64
C GLU A 175 17.41 -20.20 6.08
N HIS A 176 17.16 -21.25 6.87
CA HIS A 176 18.22 -22.00 7.55
C HIS A 176 18.31 -23.47 7.14
N VAL A 177 17.34 -24.02 6.40
CA VAL A 177 17.33 -25.43 5.98
C VAL A 177 17.37 -25.55 4.46
N TRP A 178 18.46 -26.12 3.93
CA TRP A 178 18.58 -26.42 2.50
C TRP A 178 17.47 -27.39 2.08
N GLY A 179 16.54 -26.94 1.23
CA GLY A 179 15.39 -27.72 0.79
C GLY A 179 14.15 -27.57 1.67
N GLY A 180 14.13 -26.63 2.62
CA GLY A 180 13.02 -26.36 3.53
C GLY A 180 11.69 -26.05 2.86
N GLU A 181 11.68 -25.62 1.59
CA GLU A 181 10.45 -25.48 0.78
C GLU A 181 9.66 -26.79 0.66
N LYS A 182 10.33 -27.95 0.65
CA LYS A 182 9.67 -29.27 0.57
C LYS A 182 9.09 -29.73 1.91
N ILE A 183 9.59 -29.19 3.03
CA ILE A 183 9.16 -29.56 4.39
C ILE A 183 7.93 -28.73 4.80
N ILE A 184 7.77 -27.52 4.25
CA ILE A 184 6.60 -26.65 4.45
C ILE A 184 5.30 -27.29 3.93
N ALA A 185 5.40 -28.19 2.95
CA ALA A 185 4.26 -28.96 2.47
C ALA A 185 3.63 -29.87 3.56
N LEU A 186 4.37 -30.21 4.63
CA LEU A 186 3.89 -31.08 5.72
C LEU A 186 3.17 -30.32 6.85
N GLY A 187 3.48 -29.02 7.05
CA GLY A 187 2.84 -28.18 8.08
C GLY A 187 1.56 -27.47 7.61
N HIS A 188 1.32 -27.52 6.30
CA HIS A 188 0.17 -26.97 5.60
C HIS A 188 -1.01 -27.96 5.49
N GLU A 189 -1.01 -29.05 6.25
CA GLU A 189 -2.08 -30.06 6.21
C GLU A 189 -3.33 -29.64 7.01
N LEU A 190 -3.46 -28.34 7.35
CA LEU A 190 -4.46 -27.86 8.31
C LEU A 190 -5.24 -26.60 7.91
N MET A 191 -5.19 -26.10 6.66
CA MET A 191 -6.02 -24.95 6.23
C MET A 191 -6.81 -25.18 4.92
N GLY A 192 -6.87 -26.41 4.41
CA GLY A 192 -7.80 -26.82 3.36
C GLY A 192 -9.26 -26.86 3.85
N GLU A 193 -10.14 -26.08 3.21
CA GLU A 193 -11.60 -25.95 3.46
C GLU A 193 -12.07 -25.12 4.68
N ILE A 194 -11.19 -24.71 5.60
CA ILE A 194 -11.62 -24.06 6.87
C ILE A 194 -12.14 -22.62 6.70
N HIS A 195 -11.76 -21.93 5.63
CA HIS A 195 -12.15 -20.53 5.38
C HIS A 195 -13.29 -20.35 4.39
N ARG A 196 -13.78 -21.43 3.76
CA ARG A 196 -14.89 -21.31 2.82
C ARG A 196 -16.15 -20.90 3.56
N GLU A 197 -16.78 -19.85 3.07
CA GLU A 197 -18.06 -19.40 3.60
C GLU A 197 -19.10 -19.30 2.50
N THR A 198 -20.31 -19.75 2.82
CA THR A 198 -21.48 -19.60 1.96
C THR A 198 -22.53 -18.83 2.72
N GLY A 199 -23.12 -17.82 2.08
CA GLY A 199 -24.22 -17.08 2.68
C GLY A 199 -25.51 -17.90 2.62
N LYS A 200 -26.40 -17.66 3.59
CA LYS A 200 -27.78 -18.16 3.51
C LYS A 200 -28.63 -17.12 2.79
N ILE A 201 -29.38 -17.58 1.78
CA ILE A 201 -30.30 -16.74 1.02
C ILE A 201 -31.69 -16.88 1.66
N GLN A 202 -32.28 -15.75 2.06
CA GLN A 202 -33.62 -15.69 2.63
C GLN A 202 -34.53 -14.85 1.73
N THR A 203 -35.79 -15.28 1.57
CA THR A 203 -36.82 -14.52 0.86
C THR A 203 -37.36 -13.44 1.79
N LYS A 204 -37.32 -12.18 1.36
CA LYS A 204 -38.05 -11.12 2.07
C LYS A 204 -38.48 -10.04 1.08
N SER A 205 -39.70 -9.54 1.23
CA SER A 205 -40.12 -8.30 0.59
C SER A 205 -39.42 -7.13 1.29
N ALA A 206 -38.21 -6.79 0.87
CA ALA A 206 -37.53 -5.57 1.31
C ALA A 206 -37.66 -4.52 0.20
N ALA A 207 -38.17 -3.33 0.54
CA ALA A 207 -38.11 -2.19 -0.36
C ALA A 207 -36.64 -1.86 -0.62
N GLY A 208 -36.22 -1.91 -1.89
CA GLY A 208 -34.82 -1.78 -2.28
C GLY A 208 -34.13 -0.58 -1.65
N ALA A 209 -32.94 -0.81 -1.10
CA ALA A 209 -32.04 0.25 -0.68
C ALA A 209 -31.79 1.16 -1.91
N ARG A 210 -32.35 2.37 -1.87
CA ARG A 210 -32.16 3.34 -2.96
C ARG A 210 -30.69 3.74 -2.99
N ALA A 211 -30.04 3.45 -4.11
CA ALA A 211 -28.75 4.04 -4.44
C ALA A 211 -28.91 5.57 -4.47
N GLY A 212 -28.48 6.25 -3.41
CA GLY A 212 -28.24 7.69 -3.48
C GLY A 212 -27.05 7.95 -4.41
N GLY A 213 -27.07 9.04 -5.17
CA GLY A 213 -26.02 9.37 -6.15
C GLY A 213 -24.61 9.51 -5.58
N ASP A 214 -24.49 9.58 -4.24
CA ASP A 214 -23.24 9.81 -3.51
C ASP A 214 -22.59 8.54 -2.92
N LEU A 215 -23.19 7.36 -3.12
CA LEU A 215 -22.70 6.08 -2.61
C LEU A 215 -21.82 5.37 -3.65
N PRO A 216 -21.01 4.37 -3.26
CA PRO A 216 -20.42 3.45 -4.22
C PRO A 216 -21.51 2.77 -5.07
N LEU A 217 -21.20 2.47 -6.33
CA LEU A 217 -22.11 1.76 -7.23
C LEU A 217 -22.31 0.33 -6.72
N ALA A 218 -23.57 -0.07 -6.51
CA ALA A 218 -23.93 -1.45 -6.20
C ALA A 218 -23.52 -2.40 -7.35
N ALA A 219 -23.28 -3.67 -6.99
CA ALA A 219 -22.99 -4.70 -7.97
C ALA A 219 -24.19 -4.95 -8.89
N GLN A 220 -23.91 -5.30 -10.14
CA GLN A 220 -24.91 -5.77 -11.09
C GLN A 220 -25.25 -7.23 -10.78
N ILE A 221 -26.44 -7.44 -10.22
CA ILE A 221 -26.98 -8.73 -9.76
C ILE A 221 -28.12 -9.15 -10.68
N ASP A 222 -28.25 -10.46 -10.90
CA ASP A 222 -29.38 -11.02 -11.65
C ASP A 222 -30.70 -10.55 -11.00
N PRO A 223 -31.62 -9.93 -11.77
CA PRO A 223 -32.88 -9.39 -11.24
C PRO A 223 -33.69 -10.37 -10.39
N LYS A 224 -33.58 -11.69 -10.63
CA LYS A 224 -34.29 -12.71 -9.84
C LYS A 224 -33.83 -12.81 -8.38
N TYR A 225 -32.67 -12.22 -8.05
CA TYR A 225 -32.12 -12.19 -6.70
C TYR A 225 -32.25 -10.81 -6.01
N CYS A 226 -32.82 -9.80 -6.67
CA CYS A 226 -32.96 -8.45 -6.07
C CYS A 226 -33.83 -8.42 -4.80
N ASP A 227 -34.79 -9.34 -4.67
CA ASP A 227 -35.66 -9.47 -3.49
C ASP A 227 -35.15 -10.51 -2.46
N ARG A 228 -33.85 -10.81 -2.50
CA ARG A 228 -33.22 -11.77 -1.60
C ARG A 228 -32.28 -11.08 -0.63
N LEU A 229 -32.21 -11.63 0.58
CA LEU A 229 -31.23 -11.22 1.58
C LEU A 229 -30.17 -12.31 1.73
N LEU A 230 -28.91 -11.90 1.72
CA LEU A 230 -27.76 -12.71 2.01
C LEU A 230 -27.33 -12.47 3.46
N THR A 231 -27.10 -13.53 4.21
CA THR A 231 -26.63 -13.43 5.61
C THR A 231 -25.27 -14.08 5.77
N SER A 232 -24.40 -13.47 6.56
CA SER A 232 -23.12 -14.03 6.99
C SER A 232 -23.05 -14.11 8.51
N SER A 233 -22.57 -15.23 9.05
CA SER A 233 -22.23 -15.36 10.47
C SER A 233 -20.90 -14.70 10.82
N ASN A 234 -20.04 -14.47 9.82
CA ASN A 234 -18.64 -14.10 10.00
C ASN A 234 -18.33 -12.65 9.61
N LEU A 235 -19.28 -11.93 9.03
CA LEU A 235 -19.18 -10.46 8.90
C LEU A 235 -18.93 -9.85 10.29
N GLY A 236 -17.79 -9.19 10.47
CA GLY A 236 -17.36 -8.65 11.76
C GLY A 236 -17.66 -7.17 11.97
N LEU A 237 -18.24 -6.50 10.96
CA LEU A 237 -18.56 -5.08 11.01
C LEU A 237 -20.05 -4.87 11.26
N ASP A 238 -20.36 -3.95 12.17
CA ASP A 238 -21.73 -3.48 12.39
C ASP A 238 -22.18 -2.58 11.24
N LEU A 239 -23.42 -2.80 10.77
CA LEU A 239 -24.05 -2.00 9.72
C LEU A 239 -24.87 -0.86 10.33
N GLY A 240 -24.80 0.33 9.73
CA GLY A 240 -25.68 1.44 10.06
C GLY A 240 -27.06 1.27 9.40
N GLY A 241 -28.13 1.37 10.18
CA GLY A 241 -29.52 1.32 9.70
C GLY A 241 -30.39 0.23 10.35
N PRO A 242 -31.65 0.06 9.92
CA PRO A 242 -32.59 -0.89 10.49
C PRO A 242 -32.33 -2.36 10.08
N GLU A 243 -31.48 -2.59 9.08
CA GLU A 243 -31.19 -3.91 8.52
C GLU A 243 -30.14 -4.64 9.38
N LYS A 244 -30.62 -5.46 10.32
CA LYS A 244 -29.76 -6.21 11.25
C LYS A 244 -29.62 -7.70 10.96
N THR A 245 -30.38 -8.25 9.99
CA THR A 245 -30.51 -9.70 9.82
C THR A 245 -30.15 -10.22 8.42
N GLY A 246 -29.73 -9.36 7.48
CA GLY A 246 -29.31 -9.74 6.12
C GLY A 246 -29.11 -8.53 5.22
N MET A 247 -28.33 -8.70 4.15
CA MET A 247 -27.96 -7.66 3.19
C MET A 247 -28.45 -8.03 1.79
N ILE A 248 -28.96 -7.07 1.02
CA ILE A 248 -29.21 -7.29 -0.41
C ILE A 248 -27.86 -7.59 -1.09
N PRO A 249 -27.72 -8.70 -1.84
CA PRO A 249 -26.47 -9.03 -2.52
C PRO A 249 -25.95 -7.84 -3.34
N GLY A 250 -24.68 -7.48 -3.18
CA GLY A 250 -24.06 -6.42 -3.98
C GLY A 250 -24.43 -4.99 -3.59
N ALA A 251 -25.36 -4.77 -2.64
CA ALA A 251 -25.72 -3.45 -2.16
C ALA A 251 -24.73 -2.94 -1.11
N TRP A 252 -24.53 -1.63 -1.04
CA TRP A 252 -23.62 -0.98 -0.10
C TRP A 252 -24.36 -0.47 1.14
N TYR A 253 -23.80 -0.78 2.30
CA TYR A 253 -24.33 -0.41 3.61
C TYR A 253 -23.31 0.43 4.36
N PRO A 254 -23.69 1.53 5.01
CA PRO A 254 -22.73 2.30 5.81
C PRO A 254 -22.20 1.45 6.97
N ALA A 255 -20.89 1.50 7.22
CA ALA A 255 -20.31 0.92 8.43
C ALA A 255 -20.68 1.77 9.64
N SER A 256 -21.24 1.14 10.68
CA SER A 256 -21.71 1.83 11.88
C SER A 256 -20.58 2.65 12.52
N GLY A 257 -20.86 3.92 12.83
CA GLY A 257 -19.89 4.83 13.45
C GLY A 257 -18.70 5.22 12.58
N ASN A 258 -18.67 4.85 11.28
CA ASN A 258 -17.59 5.18 10.34
C ASN A 258 -18.16 5.89 9.10
N PRO A 259 -18.39 7.22 9.16
CA PRO A 259 -18.86 7.96 7.99
C PRO A 259 -17.91 7.77 6.80
N GLY A 260 -18.46 7.68 5.58
CA GLY A 260 -17.69 7.49 4.34
C GLY A 260 -17.11 6.08 4.14
N VAL A 261 -17.44 5.14 5.02
CA VAL A 261 -17.05 3.73 4.91
C VAL A 261 -18.29 2.90 4.66
N TYR A 262 -18.23 2.01 3.67
CA TYR A 262 -19.36 1.20 3.23
C TYR A 262 -18.97 -0.27 3.12
N VAL A 263 -19.90 -1.17 3.38
CA VAL A 263 -19.69 -2.62 3.41
C VAL A 263 -20.68 -3.28 2.46
N SER A 264 -20.24 -4.31 1.75
CA SER A 264 -21.09 -5.13 0.90
C SER A 264 -20.68 -6.61 0.98
N ILE A 265 -21.63 -7.48 0.66
CA ILE A 265 -21.40 -8.91 0.50
C ILE A 265 -22.07 -9.41 -0.78
N VAL A 266 -21.45 -10.38 -1.45
CA VAL A 266 -21.99 -11.00 -2.67
C VAL A 266 -21.48 -12.43 -2.82
N GLN A 267 -22.24 -13.27 -3.54
CA GLN A 267 -21.77 -14.55 -4.07
C GLN A 267 -21.65 -14.45 -5.60
N PRO A 268 -20.58 -14.96 -6.24
CA PRO A 268 -20.38 -14.82 -7.68
C PRO A 268 -21.52 -15.36 -8.56
N ASN A 269 -22.25 -16.39 -8.14
CA ASN A 269 -23.40 -16.94 -8.87
C ASN A 269 -24.63 -16.03 -8.92
N LEU A 270 -24.66 -14.96 -8.13
CA LEU A 270 -25.76 -13.99 -8.11
C LEU A 270 -25.53 -12.85 -9.11
N ILE A 271 -24.34 -12.74 -9.68
CA ILE A 271 -23.98 -11.70 -10.66
C ILE A 271 -24.86 -11.84 -11.91
N ASP A 272 -25.20 -10.70 -12.50
CA ASP A 272 -26.01 -10.60 -13.72
C ASP A 272 -25.44 -11.49 -14.86
N PRO A 273 -26.25 -12.39 -15.48
CA PRO A 273 -25.76 -13.35 -16.48
C PRO A 273 -24.97 -12.75 -17.65
N PRO A 274 -25.32 -11.58 -18.22
CA PRO A 274 -24.51 -10.96 -19.26
C PRO A 274 -23.05 -10.71 -18.87
N ILE A 275 -22.78 -10.45 -17.57
CA ILE A 275 -21.41 -10.31 -17.07
C ILE A 275 -20.74 -11.69 -17.01
N LEU A 276 -21.41 -12.70 -16.47
CA LEU A 276 -20.86 -14.05 -16.33
C LEU A 276 -20.58 -14.72 -17.69
N GLU A 277 -21.39 -14.43 -18.70
CA GLU A 277 -21.31 -14.99 -20.06
C GLU A 277 -20.36 -14.21 -21.00
N SER A 278 -19.99 -12.97 -20.63
CA SER A 278 -19.04 -12.15 -21.40
C SER A 278 -17.60 -12.70 -21.39
N TYR A 279 -16.73 -12.28 -22.31
CA TYR A 279 -15.29 -12.58 -22.28
C TYR A 279 -14.89 -14.07 -22.11
N ALA A 280 -15.69 -15.02 -22.61
CA ALA A 280 -15.51 -16.46 -22.42
C ALA A 280 -14.13 -17.04 -22.86
N LYS A 281 -13.34 -16.28 -23.63
CA LYS A 281 -11.97 -16.66 -24.04
C LYS A 281 -10.88 -16.20 -23.04
N VAL A 282 -11.21 -15.31 -22.11
CA VAL A 282 -10.26 -14.63 -21.20
C VAL A 282 -10.44 -15.09 -19.75
N VAL A 283 -11.69 -15.41 -19.38
CA VAL A 283 -12.08 -15.84 -18.03
C VAL A 283 -12.52 -17.30 -18.02
N SER A 284 -12.26 -18.00 -16.92
CA SER A 284 -12.82 -19.32 -16.68
C SER A 284 -14.27 -19.22 -16.18
N ASN A 285 -15.08 -20.22 -16.52
CA ASN A 285 -16.41 -20.37 -15.93
C ASN A 285 -16.31 -20.66 -14.43
N LEU A 286 -17.28 -20.17 -13.67
CA LEU A 286 -17.37 -20.43 -12.23
C LEU A 286 -17.70 -21.89 -11.98
N ASP A 287 -16.90 -22.56 -11.15
CA ASP A 287 -17.30 -23.86 -10.61
C ASP A 287 -18.26 -23.74 -9.43
N ARG A 288 -18.87 -24.86 -9.00
CA ARG A 288 -19.90 -24.87 -7.94
C ARG A 288 -19.42 -24.29 -6.61
N ILE A 289 -18.12 -24.34 -6.33
CA ILE A 289 -17.58 -23.90 -5.04
C ILE A 289 -17.42 -22.38 -5.09
N GLU A 290 -16.63 -21.86 -6.04
CA GLU A 290 -16.39 -20.41 -6.12
C GLU A 290 -17.64 -19.63 -6.49
N ALA A 291 -18.57 -20.25 -7.25
CA ALA A 291 -19.88 -19.68 -7.54
C ALA A 291 -20.66 -19.33 -6.26
N SER A 292 -20.52 -20.13 -5.20
CA SER A 292 -21.23 -19.95 -3.92
C SER A 292 -20.40 -19.28 -2.81
N ALA A 293 -19.12 -19.00 -3.06
CA ALA A 293 -18.21 -18.46 -2.06
C ALA A 293 -18.54 -17.00 -1.74
N LEU A 294 -18.60 -16.65 -0.46
CA LEU A 294 -18.86 -15.27 -0.05
C LEU A 294 -17.66 -14.37 -0.36
N SER A 295 -17.97 -13.22 -0.93
CA SER A 295 -17.04 -12.10 -1.10
C SER A 295 -17.48 -10.97 -0.17
N TYR A 296 -16.57 -10.52 0.67
CA TYR A 296 -16.72 -9.39 1.59
C TYR A 296 -16.02 -8.19 1.01
N LEU A 297 -16.70 -7.06 0.89
CA LEU A 297 -16.12 -5.84 0.35
C LEU A 297 -16.34 -4.68 1.31
N ILE A 298 -15.36 -3.80 1.37
CA ILE A 298 -15.41 -2.53 2.09
C ILE A 298 -14.88 -1.42 1.21
N ALA A 299 -15.61 -0.31 1.14
CA ALA A 299 -15.29 0.86 0.34
C ALA A 299 -15.00 2.08 1.22
N PHE A 300 -14.00 2.86 0.84
CA PHE A 300 -13.60 4.10 1.47
C PHE A 300 -13.78 5.26 0.48
N ASP A 301 -14.54 6.28 0.89
CA ASP A 301 -14.70 7.53 0.14
C ASP A 301 -13.39 8.33 0.09
N LEU A 302 -12.78 8.40 -1.10
CA LEU A 302 -11.49 9.06 -1.29
C LEU A 302 -11.58 10.58 -1.26
N ASP A 303 -12.77 11.18 -1.17
CA ASP A 303 -12.89 12.61 -0.86
C ASP A 303 -12.64 12.87 0.62
N ARG A 304 -12.85 11.86 1.48
CA ARG A 304 -12.74 11.95 2.95
C ARG A 304 -11.46 11.31 3.48
N PHE A 305 -10.84 10.43 2.71
CA PHE A 305 -9.72 9.62 3.17
C PHE A 305 -8.48 9.73 2.29
N ASP A 306 -7.32 9.71 2.94
CA ASP A 306 -6.00 9.48 2.35
C ASP A 306 -5.60 8.01 2.51
N LEU A 307 -4.65 7.57 1.69
CA LEU A 307 -4.03 6.25 1.78
C LEU A 307 -2.55 6.40 2.09
N GLY A 308 -2.08 5.61 3.06
CA GLY A 308 -0.67 5.39 3.33
C GLY A 308 -0.28 3.94 3.07
N PHE A 309 1.03 3.72 2.91
CA PHE A 309 1.65 2.40 2.78
C PHE A 309 2.88 2.37 3.69
N ALA A 310 3.10 1.27 4.39
CA ALA A 310 4.30 1.06 5.19
C ALA A 310 4.86 -0.33 4.95
N LEU A 311 6.18 -0.44 4.86
CA LEU A 311 6.86 -1.72 4.85
C LEU A 311 6.83 -2.36 6.23
N GLY A 312 6.70 -3.69 6.24
CA GLY A 312 6.94 -4.49 7.42
C GLY A 312 8.39 -4.36 7.89
N THR A 313 8.67 -4.80 9.11
CA THR A 313 10.07 -4.82 9.61
C THR A 313 10.99 -5.72 8.79
N GLU A 314 10.42 -6.57 7.92
CA GLU A 314 11.17 -7.53 7.12
C GLU A 314 10.64 -7.73 5.71
N HIS A 315 9.31 -7.80 5.54
CA HIS A 315 8.70 -8.10 4.25
C HIS A 315 7.96 -6.90 3.64
N PRO A 316 8.00 -6.78 2.30
CA PRO A 316 8.81 -7.55 1.36
C PRO A 316 10.32 -7.25 1.46
N LYS A 317 11.15 -8.29 1.28
CA LYS A 317 12.61 -8.16 1.14
C LYS A 317 12.97 -7.61 -0.25
N VAL A 318 14.24 -7.20 -0.44
CA VAL A 318 14.72 -6.61 -1.71
C VAL A 318 15.59 -7.55 -2.55
N GLY A 319 16.01 -8.69 -2.00
CA GLY A 319 16.82 -9.70 -2.71
C GLY A 319 16.08 -10.42 -3.83
N TRP A 320 16.72 -11.42 -4.43
CA TRP A 320 16.10 -12.26 -5.45
C TRP A 320 14.92 -13.07 -4.89
N SER A 321 13.95 -13.36 -5.76
CA SER A 321 12.86 -14.29 -5.47
C SER A 321 13.24 -15.66 -6.01
N ASP A 322 12.93 -16.72 -5.27
CA ASP A 322 13.19 -18.11 -5.69
C ASP A 322 12.31 -18.54 -6.87
N ARG A 323 11.31 -17.74 -7.24
CA ARG A 323 10.48 -17.96 -8.43
C ARG A 323 11.19 -17.63 -9.73
N VAL A 324 12.21 -16.77 -9.70
CA VAL A 324 12.84 -16.25 -10.91
C VAL A 324 13.61 -17.39 -11.60
N PRO A 325 13.36 -17.66 -12.89
CA PRO A 325 14.14 -18.64 -13.65
C PRO A 325 15.63 -18.27 -13.67
N GLU A 326 16.51 -19.28 -13.58
CA GLU A 326 17.97 -19.06 -13.58
C GLU A 326 18.46 -18.13 -14.72
N PRO A 327 17.99 -18.25 -15.97
CA PRO A 327 18.44 -17.36 -17.05
C PRO A 327 18.09 -15.88 -16.86
N ALA A 328 17.05 -15.58 -16.06
CA ALA A 328 16.62 -14.20 -15.77
C ALA A 328 17.33 -13.62 -14.52
N ARG A 329 18.09 -14.44 -13.79
CA ARG A 329 18.81 -14.04 -12.58
C ARG A 329 20.24 -13.70 -12.92
N ASN A 330 20.65 -12.46 -12.63
CA ASN A 330 22.05 -12.07 -12.69
C ASN A 330 22.76 -12.45 -11.37
N PRO A 331 23.66 -13.45 -11.36
CA PRO A 331 24.30 -13.92 -10.13
C PRO A 331 25.27 -12.91 -9.51
N LYS A 332 25.68 -11.88 -10.26
CA LYS A 332 26.56 -10.81 -9.75
C LYS A 332 25.81 -9.78 -8.92
N LEU A 333 24.48 -9.73 -9.03
CA LEU A 333 23.67 -8.77 -8.30
C LEU A 333 23.11 -9.40 -7.02
N PRO A 334 23.12 -8.68 -5.89
CA PRO A 334 22.55 -9.18 -4.64
C PRO A 334 21.00 -9.25 -4.66
N GLY A 335 20.37 -8.55 -5.61
CA GLY A 335 18.93 -8.57 -5.90
C GLY A 335 18.66 -7.99 -7.30
N PRO A 336 17.42 -8.03 -7.80
CA PRO A 336 17.07 -7.60 -9.16
C PRO A 336 17.32 -6.11 -9.41
N ASP A 337 17.33 -5.29 -8.36
CA ASP A 337 17.61 -3.85 -8.45
C ASP A 337 19.06 -3.50 -8.08
N GLY A 338 19.92 -4.53 -7.90
CA GLY A 338 21.32 -4.34 -7.50
C GLY A 338 21.53 -4.21 -5.99
N ILE A 339 20.47 -4.24 -5.17
CA ILE A 339 20.55 -4.19 -3.70
C ILE A 339 20.13 -5.53 -3.07
N GLY A 340 20.78 -5.91 -1.98
CA GLY A 340 20.38 -7.06 -1.14
C GLY A 340 19.93 -6.67 0.26
N SER A 341 20.02 -5.39 0.60
CA SER A 341 19.70 -4.85 1.90
C SER A 341 19.14 -3.44 1.76
N ILE A 342 18.25 -3.07 2.69
CA ILE A 342 17.73 -1.71 2.81
C ILE A 342 18.61 -0.82 3.69
N ALA A 343 19.64 -1.40 4.32
CA ALA A 343 20.54 -0.65 5.20
C ALA A 343 21.18 0.54 4.44
N PRO A 344 21.30 1.71 5.09
CA PRO A 344 21.06 1.97 6.51
C PRO A 344 19.62 2.42 6.85
N LEU A 345 18.65 2.27 5.92
CA LEU A 345 17.26 2.58 6.21
C LEU A 345 16.64 1.55 7.17
N VAL A 346 15.55 1.98 7.79
CA VAL A 346 14.80 1.21 8.79
C VAL A 346 13.33 1.18 8.39
N SER A 347 12.81 -0.01 8.08
CA SER A 347 11.37 -0.27 7.99
C SER A 347 10.84 -0.64 9.38
N THR A 348 9.73 -0.02 9.78
CA THR A 348 9.23 -0.09 11.16
C THR A 348 8.08 -1.06 11.32
N GLY A 349 7.38 -1.45 10.24
CA GLY A 349 6.16 -2.26 10.34
C GLY A 349 5.06 -1.61 11.17
N LEU A 350 5.09 -0.29 11.32
CA LEU A 350 4.24 0.47 12.25
C LEU A 350 3.88 1.81 11.61
N VAL A 351 2.60 2.21 11.72
CA VAL A 351 2.18 3.55 11.31
C VAL A 351 2.91 4.61 12.12
N ASN A 352 3.45 5.63 11.44
CA ASN A 352 4.09 6.76 12.10
C ASN A 352 3.14 7.42 13.12
N PRO A 353 3.63 7.80 14.33
CA PRO A 353 2.88 8.55 15.35
C PRO A 353 2.05 9.74 14.85
N GLU A 354 2.49 10.49 13.84
CA GLU A 354 1.75 11.63 13.28
C GLU A 354 0.51 11.20 12.48
N ASN A 355 0.52 9.98 11.92
CA ASN A 355 -0.60 9.43 11.16
C ASN A 355 -1.53 8.59 12.04
N ALA A 356 -1.02 7.94 13.08
CA ALA A 356 -1.80 7.03 13.92
C ALA A 356 -3.11 7.61 14.51
N PRO A 357 -3.18 8.88 14.97
CA PRO A 357 -4.42 9.47 15.46
C PRO A 357 -5.54 9.54 14.42
N ARG A 358 -5.19 9.73 13.14
CA ARG A 358 -6.14 9.88 12.03
C ARG A 358 -6.37 8.59 11.23
N THR A 359 -5.64 7.52 11.52
CA THR A 359 -5.86 6.22 10.88
C THR A 359 -7.20 5.62 11.32
N VAL A 360 -8.04 5.31 10.34
CA VAL A 360 -9.37 4.70 10.52
C VAL A 360 -9.43 3.25 10.08
N ALA A 361 -8.47 2.79 9.28
CA ALA A 361 -8.37 1.40 8.87
C ALA A 361 -6.93 1.01 8.57
N ALA A 362 -6.62 -0.28 8.68
CA ALA A 362 -5.43 -0.86 8.09
C ALA A 362 -5.75 -2.24 7.51
N PHE A 363 -5.09 -2.57 6.40
CA PHE A 363 -5.22 -3.87 5.75
C PHE A 363 -3.91 -4.31 5.10
N THR A 364 -3.71 -5.62 5.02
CA THR A 364 -2.49 -6.21 4.46
C THR A 364 -2.28 -5.81 3.00
N ALA A 365 -1.03 -5.58 2.62
CA ALA A 365 -0.69 -5.14 1.28
C ALA A 365 -0.41 -6.33 0.35
N GLY A 366 0.84 -6.62 0.07
CA GLY A 366 1.21 -7.54 -1.00
C GLY A 366 2.01 -8.74 -0.57
N PHE A 367 2.42 -9.51 -1.57
CA PHE A 367 3.19 -10.74 -1.36
C PHE A 367 4.58 -10.46 -0.78
N LYS A 368 5.08 -11.40 0.04
CA LYS A 368 6.52 -11.50 0.34
C LYS A 368 7.34 -11.53 -0.95
N ARG A 369 8.59 -11.09 -0.86
CA ARG A 369 9.54 -11.09 -1.98
C ARG A 369 9.70 -12.47 -2.63
N THR A 370 9.70 -13.54 -1.84
CA THR A 370 9.79 -14.93 -2.34
C THR A 370 8.70 -15.27 -3.35
N HIS A 371 7.51 -14.66 -3.24
CA HIS A 371 6.39 -14.84 -4.17
C HIS A 371 6.19 -13.65 -5.13
N GLY A 372 6.94 -12.56 -4.92
CA GLY A 372 6.81 -11.31 -5.63
C GLY A 372 7.62 -11.22 -6.92
N ALA A 373 7.68 -12.30 -7.71
CA ALA A 373 8.29 -12.35 -9.04
C ALA A 373 7.65 -13.46 -9.88
N PHE A 374 7.73 -13.34 -11.20
CA PHE A 374 7.11 -14.28 -12.13
C PHE A 374 7.95 -15.55 -12.27
N LYS A 375 7.29 -16.70 -12.12
CA LYS A 375 7.89 -18.02 -12.37
C LYS A 375 7.77 -18.47 -13.83
N TYR A 376 6.70 -18.05 -14.51
CA TYR A 376 6.35 -18.49 -15.85
C TYR A 376 5.90 -17.33 -16.74
N GLY A 377 5.92 -17.54 -18.06
CA GLY A 377 5.48 -16.57 -19.06
C GLY A 377 6.49 -15.45 -19.31
N ASP A 378 6.14 -14.52 -20.19
CA ASP A 378 7.05 -13.49 -20.68
C ASP A 378 7.63 -12.59 -19.58
N LEU A 379 6.82 -12.27 -18.57
CA LEU A 379 7.24 -11.42 -17.44
C LEU A 379 8.31 -12.12 -16.57
N ALA A 380 8.39 -13.45 -16.57
CA ALA A 380 9.45 -14.19 -15.87
C ALA A 380 10.82 -14.03 -16.54
N LEU A 381 10.84 -13.68 -17.84
CA LEU A 381 12.06 -13.55 -18.63
C LEU A 381 12.48 -12.09 -18.87
N LYS A 382 11.64 -11.14 -18.45
CA LYS A 382 11.87 -9.69 -18.62
C LYS A 382 12.16 -9.05 -17.28
N HIS A 383 12.88 -7.93 -17.32
CA HIS A 383 13.11 -7.04 -16.18
C HIS A 383 13.46 -7.79 -14.88
N HIS A 384 14.44 -8.70 -14.97
CA HIS A 384 14.90 -9.52 -13.84
C HIS A 384 13.83 -10.43 -13.22
N GLY A 385 12.85 -10.91 -14.00
CA GLY A 385 11.73 -11.72 -13.51
C GLY A 385 10.51 -10.90 -13.09
N SER A 386 10.48 -9.61 -13.48
CA SER A 386 9.42 -8.64 -13.19
C SER A 386 9.01 -8.67 -11.72
N HIS A 387 9.98 -8.43 -10.83
CA HIS A 387 9.71 -8.37 -9.41
C HIS A 387 8.73 -7.25 -9.07
N TYR A 388 7.89 -7.50 -8.08
CA TYR A 388 6.88 -6.54 -7.65
C TYR A 388 7.58 -5.37 -6.95
N GLY A 389 7.53 -4.20 -7.57
CA GLY A 389 8.12 -2.97 -7.06
C GLY A 389 7.33 -2.34 -5.91
N PHE A 390 8.01 -1.54 -5.11
CA PHE A 390 7.41 -0.81 -4.00
C PHE A 390 8.22 0.42 -3.57
N ILE A 391 7.49 1.46 -3.17
CA ILE A 391 7.97 2.78 -2.76
C ILE A 391 7.24 3.17 -1.48
N GLU A 392 7.99 3.57 -0.45
CA GLU A 392 7.47 4.11 0.82
C GLU A 392 8.05 5.50 1.04
N ASP A 393 7.18 6.48 1.32
CA ASP A 393 7.56 7.87 1.60
C ASP A 393 8.55 8.49 0.59
N GLY A 394 8.35 8.16 -0.69
CA GLY A 394 9.17 8.65 -1.81
C GLY A 394 10.48 7.92 -2.03
N VAL A 395 10.77 6.89 -1.23
CA VAL A 395 12.00 6.09 -1.30
C VAL A 395 11.74 4.79 -2.05
N VAL A 396 12.53 4.55 -3.10
CA VAL A 396 12.43 3.35 -3.94
C VAL A 396 13.19 2.20 -3.28
N PHE A 397 12.45 1.18 -2.85
CA PHE A 397 13.03 -0.05 -2.30
C PHE A 397 13.12 -1.18 -3.32
N SER A 398 12.17 -1.22 -4.26
CA SER A 398 12.27 -2.05 -5.45
C SER A 398 11.58 -1.34 -6.62
N LYS A 399 12.20 -1.35 -7.79
CA LYS A 399 11.73 -0.56 -8.93
C LYS A 399 10.38 -1.05 -9.43
N LEU A 400 9.53 -0.11 -9.85
CA LEU A 400 8.25 -0.42 -10.47
C LEU A 400 8.49 -0.98 -11.88
N GLN A 401 7.95 -2.17 -12.16
CA GLN A 401 8.15 -2.87 -13.42
C GLN A 401 6.95 -2.69 -14.36
N PRO A 402 7.19 -2.51 -15.67
CA PRO A 402 6.12 -2.44 -16.67
C PRO A 402 5.24 -3.70 -16.70
N GLY A 403 3.96 -3.52 -17.04
CA GLY A 403 2.99 -4.60 -17.16
C GLY A 403 2.39 -5.08 -15.82
N LEU A 404 2.82 -4.51 -14.69
CA LEU A 404 2.34 -4.93 -13.37
C LEU A 404 1.26 -4.00 -12.81
N ALA A 405 0.27 -4.61 -12.17
CA ALA A 405 -0.79 -3.89 -11.47
C ALA A 405 -0.21 -3.15 -10.27
N THR A 406 -0.49 -1.85 -10.20
CA THR A 406 0.14 -0.91 -9.28
C THR A 406 -0.91 -0.02 -8.63
N ILE A 407 -0.89 0.05 -7.31
CA ILE A 407 -1.54 1.12 -6.54
C ILE A 407 -0.47 2.15 -6.17
N LEU A 408 -0.76 3.44 -6.34
CA LEU A 408 0.16 4.51 -5.96
C LEU A 408 -0.56 5.72 -5.35
N VAL A 409 0.17 6.47 -4.54
CA VAL A 409 -0.23 7.72 -3.90
C VAL A 409 0.78 8.79 -4.30
N LEU A 410 0.32 9.91 -4.82
CA LEU A 410 1.15 11.06 -5.19
C LEU A 410 1.33 12.03 -4.01
N ASP A 411 2.30 12.93 -4.15
CA ASP A 411 2.59 14.03 -3.21
C ASP A 411 1.39 14.94 -2.89
N ASP A 412 0.48 15.10 -3.85
CA ASP A 412 -0.78 15.83 -3.72
C ASP A 412 -1.90 15.04 -3.00
N GLY A 413 -1.67 13.76 -2.69
CA GLY A 413 -2.64 12.86 -2.05
C GLY A 413 -3.53 12.10 -3.04
N SER A 414 -3.33 12.26 -4.36
CA SER A 414 -4.04 11.48 -5.37
C SER A 414 -3.70 10.00 -5.26
N ILE A 415 -4.73 9.16 -5.14
CA ILE A 415 -4.60 7.71 -5.14
C ILE A 415 -4.93 7.23 -6.56
N LEU A 416 -4.10 6.39 -7.16
CA LEU A 416 -4.31 5.84 -8.50
C LEU A 416 -4.08 4.32 -8.48
N MET A 417 -4.79 3.61 -9.36
CA MET A 417 -4.52 2.22 -9.67
C MET A 417 -4.42 2.07 -11.19
N LYS A 418 -3.39 1.37 -11.66
CA LYS A 418 -3.17 1.11 -13.08
C LYS A 418 -2.21 -0.03 -13.32
N THR A 419 -2.13 -0.49 -14.57
CA THR A 419 -0.98 -1.27 -15.05
C THR A 419 0.16 -0.28 -15.32
N TRP A 420 1.32 -0.52 -14.70
CA TRP A 420 2.48 0.36 -14.85
C TRP A 420 3.08 0.26 -16.25
N SER A 421 3.50 1.38 -16.82
CA SER A 421 4.23 1.47 -18.08
C SER A 421 5.54 2.23 -17.91
N GLU A 422 6.47 2.10 -18.85
CA GLU A 422 7.73 2.86 -18.80
C GLU A 422 7.51 4.38 -18.85
N ALA A 423 6.49 4.84 -19.58
CA ALA A 423 6.13 6.25 -19.64
C ALA A 423 5.72 6.82 -18.28
N ASP A 424 5.22 5.98 -17.36
CA ASP A 424 4.86 6.39 -16.01
C ASP A 424 6.06 6.71 -15.13
N ASN A 425 7.29 6.39 -15.56
CA ASN A 425 8.51 6.76 -14.82
C ASN A 425 8.64 8.28 -14.62
N GLN A 426 7.98 9.10 -15.43
CA GLN A 426 7.87 10.54 -15.21
C GLN A 426 7.18 10.93 -13.88
N LEU A 427 6.37 10.02 -13.30
CA LEU A 427 5.69 10.22 -12.03
C LEU A 427 6.57 9.90 -10.82
N LEU A 428 7.67 9.14 -10.99
CA LEU A 428 8.55 8.71 -9.90
C LEU A 428 8.94 9.81 -8.90
N PRO A 429 9.30 11.06 -9.28
CA PRO A 429 9.65 12.08 -8.29
C PRO A 429 8.48 12.47 -7.39
N ARG A 430 7.24 12.30 -7.86
CA ARG A 430 6.01 12.69 -7.16
C ARG A 430 5.36 11.54 -6.40
N ILE A 431 5.79 10.30 -6.60
CA ILE A 431 5.19 9.15 -5.93
C ILE A 431 5.61 9.18 -4.46
N LYS A 432 4.62 9.31 -3.58
CA LYS A 432 4.81 9.14 -2.14
C LYS A 432 4.80 7.66 -1.77
N HIS A 433 3.82 6.90 -2.25
CA HIS A 433 3.71 5.48 -2.00
C HIS A 433 3.41 4.73 -3.30
N ALA A 434 3.96 3.55 -3.49
CA ALA A 434 3.54 2.64 -4.54
C ALA A 434 3.77 1.18 -4.15
N ARG A 435 2.90 0.31 -4.65
CA ARG A 435 3.04 -1.13 -4.49
C ARG A 435 2.49 -1.85 -5.70
N GLN A 436 3.28 -2.75 -6.26
CA GLN A 436 2.83 -3.64 -7.34
C GLN A 436 2.44 -5.01 -6.80
N ASN A 437 1.50 -5.69 -7.42
CA ASN A 437 1.24 -7.12 -7.20
C ASN A 437 0.69 -7.75 -8.47
N GLY A 438 1.52 -8.54 -9.15
CA GLY A 438 1.10 -9.33 -10.31
C GLY A 438 0.51 -8.49 -11.43
N VAL A 439 -0.47 -9.06 -12.12
CA VAL A 439 -1.17 -8.46 -13.29
C VAL A 439 -2.60 -8.03 -12.90
N PRO A 440 -3.25 -7.15 -13.68
CA PRO A 440 -4.63 -6.71 -13.39
C PRO A 440 -5.61 -7.88 -13.24
N LEU A 441 -6.57 -7.72 -12.32
CA LEU A 441 -7.79 -8.53 -12.26
C LEU A 441 -8.85 -7.96 -13.19
N VAL A 442 -9.04 -6.64 -13.19
CA VAL A 442 -9.86 -5.90 -14.15
C VAL A 442 -9.20 -4.56 -14.48
N GLU A 443 -9.54 -4.01 -15.64
CA GLU A 443 -9.12 -2.70 -16.13
C GLU A 443 -10.23 -2.07 -16.98
N ILE A 444 -10.21 -0.74 -17.17
CA ILE A 444 -11.07 -0.09 -18.15
C ILE A 444 -10.51 -0.34 -19.55
N ASP A 445 -11.36 -0.85 -20.44
CA ASP A 445 -11.09 -0.78 -21.87
C ASP A 445 -11.32 0.65 -22.37
N GLU A 446 -10.26 1.30 -22.88
CA GLU A 446 -10.30 2.71 -23.26
C GLU A 446 -11.30 3.00 -24.40
N ALA A 447 -11.54 2.04 -25.30
CA ALA A 447 -12.44 2.22 -26.43
C ALA A 447 -13.91 2.18 -26.00
N THR A 448 -14.27 1.27 -25.10
CA THR A 448 -15.65 1.04 -24.65
C THR A 448 -15.98 1.70 -23.32
N GLN A 449 -14.98 2.24 -22.62
CA GLN A 449 -15.10 2.79 -21.26
C GLN A 449 -15.77 1.81 -20.28
N SER A 450 -15.58 0.51 -20.51
CA SER A 450 -16.20 -0.57 -19.75
C SER A 450 -15.16 -1.37 -18.97
N THR A 451 -15.53 -1.88 -17.79
CA THR A 451 -14.66 -2.76 -17.01
C THR A 451 -14.51 -4.13 -17.68
N VAL A 452 -13.29 -4.49 -18.06
CA VAL A 452 -12.96 -5.77 -18.69
C VAL A 452 -12.05 -6.61 -17.79
N PRO A 453 -12.09 -7.95 -17.87
CA PRO A 453 -11.19 -8.80 -17.09
C PRO A 453 -9.76 -8.64 -17.60
N GLY A 454 -8.79 -8.70 -16.69
CA GLY A 454 -7.38 -8.70 -17.06
C GLY A 454 -7.05 -9.91 -17.95
N ARG A 455 -6.15 -9.71 -18.92
CA ARG A 455 -5.89 -10.69 -20.00
C ARG A 455 -5.39 -12.06 -19.53
N LEU A 456 -4.85 -12.13 -18.31
CA LEU A 456 -4.21 -13.32 -17.75
C LEU A 456 -5.00 -13.95 -16.60
N VAL A 457 -6.22 -13.50 -16.28
CA VAL A 457 -6.98 -13.99 -15.12
C VAL A 457 -7.31 -15.49 -15.17
N ALA A 458 -7.48 -16.08 -16.36
CA ALA A 458 -7.64 -17.54 -16.51
C ALA A 458 -6.31 -18.30 -16.71
N ARG A 459 -5.17 -17.60 -16.74
CA ARG A 459 -3.86 -18.16 -17.08
C ARG A 459 -2.99 -18.29 -15.84
N TRP A 460 -3.13 -19.40 -15.11
CA TRP A 460 -2.44 -19.65 -13.84
C TRP A 460 -0.94 -19.28 -13.86
N GLY A 461 -0.14 -19.95 -14.69
CA GLY A 461 1.30 -19.71 -14.77
C GLY A 461 1.67 -18.29 -15.20
N PRO A 462 1.29 -17.86 -16.42
CA PRO A 462 1.62 -16.52 -16.92
C PRO A 462 1.07 -15.36 -16.10
N GLY A 463 -0.10 -15.52 -15.47
CA GLY A 463 -0.65 -14.52 -14.54
C GLY A 463 0.01 -14.52 -13.16
N ASN A 464 0.96 -15.43 -12.93
CA ASN A 464 1.66 -15.64 -11.66
C ASN A 464 0.70 -15.78 -10.46
N TRP A 465 -0.46 -16.39 -10.69
CA TRP A 465 -1.47 -16.57 -9.66
C TRP A 465 -0.97 -17.61 -8.65
N SER A 466 -0.76 -17.22 -7.41
CA SER A 466 -0.45 -18.18 -6.35
C SER A 466 -1.68 -19.07 -6.06
N GLY A 467 -1.45 -20.30 -5.61
CA GLY A 467 -2.50 -21.20 -5.12
C GLY A 467 -2.49 -21.30 -3.60
N SER A 468 -3.41 -22.11 -3.07
CA SER A 468 -3.38 -22.57 -1.69
C SER A 468 -2.10 -23.36 -1.40
N GLU A 469 -1.93 -23.70 -0.14
CA GLU A 469 -0.87 -24.58 0.34
C GLU A 469 -0.85 -25.97 -0.33
N ASP A 470 -2.04 -26.53 -0.61
CA ASP A 470 -2.25 -27.75 -1.40
C ASP A 470 -1.99 -27.57 -2.91
N ALA A 471 -1.45 -26.42 -3.34
CA ALA A 471 -1.32 -26.03 -4.73
C ALA A 471 -2.65 -26.09 -5.51
N LYS A 472 -3.76 -25.65 -4.91
CA LYS A 472 -5.05 -25.44 -5.59
C LYS A 472 -5.19 -23.97 -5.98
N LEU A 473 -5.67 -23.68 -7.19
CA LEU A 473 -5.84 -22.28 -7.61
C LEU A 473 -6.92 -21.57 -6.80
N ARG A 474 -7.94 -22.28 -6.36
CA ARG A 474 -8.99 -21.74 -5.49
C ARG A 474 -8.49 -21.67 -4.04
N THR A 475 -8.65 -20.50 -3.41
CA THR A 475 -8.23 -20.24 -2.03
C THR A 475 -8.84 -18.94 -1.48
N LEU A 476 -8.62 -18.65 -0.20
CA LEU A 476 -8.89 -17.35 0.43
C LEU A 476 -8.00 -16.29 -0.21
N ARG A 477 -8.59 -15.23 -0.77
CA ARG A 477 -7.84 -14.17 -1.46
C ARG A 477 -8.25 -12.80 -0.95
N SER A 478 -7.36 -11.82 -1.08
CA SER A 478 -7.75 -10.41 -0.99
C SER A 478 -7.44 -9.64 -2.25
N GLY A 479 -8.13 -8.54 -2.48
CA GLY A 479 -7.89 -7.66 -3.61
C GLY A 479 -8.26 -6.22 -3.28
N ALA A 480 -7.73 -5.29 -4.05
CA ALA A 480 -8.10 -3.90 -3.96
C ALA A 480 -8.49 -3.35 -5.33
N ALA A 481 -9.43 -2.41 -5.33
CA ALA A 481 -9.98 -1.82 -6.54
C ALA A 481 -10.28 -0.34 -6.35
N VAL A 482 -10.38 0.38 -7.47
CA VAL A 482 -10.92 1.75 -7.49
C VAL A 482 -12.21 1.74 -8.28
N GLN A 483 -13.22 2.41 -7.77
CA GLN A 483 -14.50 2.64 -8.46
C GLN A 483 -14.78 4.14 -8.54
N ARG A 484 -15.43 4.58 -9.61
CA ARG A 484 -15.94 5.94 -9.75
C ARG A 484 -17.47 5.96 -9.82
N ASN A 485 -18.07 6.93 -9.13
CA ASN A 485 -19.50 7.20 -9.23
C ASN A 485 -19.78 8.69 -9.12
N HIS A 486 -20.44 9.29 -10.11
CA HIS A 486 -20.88 10.69 -10.08
C HIS A 486 -19.78 11.69 -9.64
N GLY A 487 -18.55 11.48 -10.12
CA GLY A 487 -17.39 12.32 -9.77
C GLY A 487 -16.67 11.93 -8.48
N LYS A 488 -17.27 11.11 -7.61
CA LYS A 488 -16.61 10.53 -6.43
C LYS A 488 -15.78 9.32 -6.78
N ARG A 489 -14.77 9.05 -5.95
CA ARG A 489 -13.88 7.91 -6.08
C ARG A 489 -13.89 7.09 -4.80
N PHE A 490 -13.90 5.78 -4.94
CA PHE A 490 -13.87 4.85 -3.81
C PHE A 490 -12.70 3.89 -3.95
N LEU A 491 -11.94 3.72 -2.86
CA LEU A 491 -11.01 2.61 -2.70
C LEU A 491 -11.78 1.45 -2.09
N ILE A 492 -11.78 0.31 -2.77
CA ILE A 492 -12.44 -0.90 -2.33
C ILE A 492 -11.38 -1.92 -1.93
N TYR A 493 -11.49 -2.50 -0.75
CA TYR A 493 -10.78 -3.71 -0.36
C TYR A 493 -11.79 -4.87 -0.31
N ALA A 494 -11.38 -6.03 -0.79
CA ALA A 494 -12.23 -7.21 -0.85
C ALA A 494 -11.50 -8.44 -0.32
N VAL A 495 -12.23 -9.30 0.38
CA VAL A 495 -11.80 -10.64 0.80
C VAL A 495 -12.75 -11.65 0.20
N PHE A 496 -12.19 -12.64 -0.47
CA PHE A 496 -12.91 -13.69 -1.18
C PHE A 496 -12.65 -15.01 -0.45
N SER A 497 -13.69 -15.59 0.16
CA SER A 497 -13.52 -16.72 1.07
C SER A 497 -12.91 -17.96 0.41
N ASP A 498 -13.23 -18.19 -0.87
CA ASP A 498 -12.71 -19.32 -1.64
C ASP A 498 -12.88 -19.14 -3.16
N THR A 499 -11.96 -18.45 -3.84
CA THR A 499 -12.14 -18.07 -5.26
C THR A 499 -10.89 -18.22 -6.13
N THR A 500 -11.09 -18.35 -7.44
CA THR A 500 -10.04 -18.16 -8.45
C THR A 500 -9.93 -16.68 -8.86
N PRO A 501 -8.84 -16.26 -9.53
CA PRO A 501 -8.74 -14.91 -10.10
C PRO A 501 -9.85 -14.57 -11.12
N SER A 502 -10.41 -15.58 -11.81
CA SER A 502 -11.54 -15.37 -12.72
C SER A 502 -12.81 -14.96 -11.96
N ALA A 503 -13.13 -15.63 -10.84
CA ALA A 503 -14.25 -15.23 -9.99
C ALA A 503 -14.04 -13.84 -9.36
N MET A 504 -12.83 -13.53 -8.88
CA MET A 504 -12.51 -12.19 -8.40
C MET A 504 -12.76 -11.12 -9.47
N ALA A 505 -12.30 -11.36 -10.70
CA ALA A 505 -12.52 -10.45 -11.83
C ALA A 505 -14.02 -10.24 -12.09
N ARG A 506 -14.85 -11.29 -12.02
CA ARG A 506 -16.31 -11.17 -12.18
C ARG A 506 -16.95 -10.32 -11.10
N VAL A 507 -16.55 -10.49 -9.84
CA VAL A 507 -17.05 -9.67 -8.74
C VAL A 507 -16.68 -8.20 -8.98
N PHE A 508 -15.42 -7.88 -9.29
CA PHE A 508 -15.02 -6.49 -9.55
C PHE A 508 -15.65 -5.90 -10.82
N GLN A 509 -15.92 -6.71 -11.85
CA GLN A 509 -16.73 -6.30 -13.00
C GLN A 509 -18.16 -5.97 -12.60
N ALA A 510 -18.81 -6.80 -11.78
CA ALA A 510 -20.17 -6.56 -11.31
C ALA A 510 -20.27 -5.25 -10.52
N TYR A 511 -19.27 -4.94 -9.70
CA TYR A 511 -19.15 -3.64 -9.03
C TYR A 511 -18.72 -2.50 -9.96
N ARG A 512 -18.45 -2.72 -11.25
CA ARG A 512 -18.00 -1.68 -12.19
C ARG A 512 -16.77 -0.93 -11.67
N CYS A 513 -15.82 -1.68 -11.11
CA CYS A 513 -14.54 -1.10 -10.72
C CYS A 513 -13.75 -0.68 -11.96
N ASP A 514 -13.11 0.48 -11.93
CA ASP A 514 -12.26 0.96 -13.02
C ASP A 514 -10.99 0.11 -13.15
N TYR A 515 -10.49 -0.36 -12.02
CA TYR A 515 -9.29 -1.18 -11.97
C TYR A 515 -9.30 -2.03 -10.70
N ALA A 516 -8.79 -3.25 -10.77
CA ALA A 516 -8.53 -4.06 -9.58
C ALA A 516 -7.25 -4.88 -9.68
N MET A 517 -6.65 -5.14 -8.52
CA MET A 517 -5.44 -5.94 -8.37
C MET A 517 -5.56 -6.92 -7.21
N LEU A 518 -4.80 -8.01 -7.31
CA LEU A 518 -4.67 -9.00 -6.24
C LEU A 518 -3.76 -8.47 -5.13
N LEU A 519 -4.10 -8.79 -3.88
CA LEU A 519 -3.29 -8.54 -2.68
C LEU A 519 -2.86 -9.88 -2.06
N ASP A 520 -2.27 -9.88 -0.87
CA ASP A 520 -1.84 -11.13 -0.22
C ASP A 520 -3.04 -12.06 0.12
N MET A 521 -2.78 -13.32 0.43
CA MET A 521 -3.79 -14.38 0.40
C MET A 521 -3.53 -15.54 1.37
N ASN A 522 -4.36 -16.57 1.29
CA ASN A 522 -4.27 -17.88 1.95
C ASN A 522 -4.55 -17.92 3.46
N ALA A 523 -4.46 -16.81 4.19
CA ALA A 523 -4.77 -16.78 5.63
C ALA A 523 -5.43 -15.47 6.06
N LEU A 524 -6.23 -15.51 7.13
CA LEU A 524 -6.88 -14.31 7.69
C LEU A 524 -5.88 -13.25 8.14
N GLU A 525 -4.68 -13.66 8.57
CA GLU A 525 -3.58 -12.73 8.88
C GLU A 525 -3.02 -12.02 7.64
N HIS A 526 -3.13 -12.62 6.44
CA HIS A 526 -2.64 -12.08 5.16
C HIS A 526 -3.74 -11.40 4.36
N THR A 527 -5.01 -11.62 4.70
CA THR A 527 -6.17 -10.89 4.17
C THR A 527 -6.79 -9.98 5.22
N TYR A 528 -6.03 -9.60 6.25
CA TYR A 528 -6.50 -8.85 7.41
C TYR A 528 -7.05 -7.47 7.01
N LEU A 529 -8.16 -7.07 7.63
CA LEU A 529 -8.60 -5.68 7.66
C LEU A 529 -9.24 -5.37 9.01
N ALA A 530 -8.80 -4.27 9.62
CA ALA A 530 -9.43 -3.68 10.79
C ALA A 530 -9.91 -2.25 10.50
N LEU A 531 -11.05 -1.90 11.10
CA LEU A 531 -11.58 -0.56 11.26
C LEU A 531 -11.37 -0.10 12.69
N TYR A 532 -10.91 1.14 12.82
CA TYR A 532 -10.62 1.78 14.08
C TYR A 532 -11.62 2.91 14.33
N ARG A 533 -12.40 2.80 15.41
CA ARG A 533 -13.24 3.91 15.87
C ARG A 533 -12.71 4.45 17.18
N ARG A 534 -12.56 5.77 17.23
CA ARG A 534 -12.16 6.49 18.44
C ARG A 534 -13.38 7.11 19.10
N LEU A 535 -13.59 6.82 20.38
CA LEU A 535 -14.58 7.49 21.23
C LEU A 535 -13.86 7.99 22.49
N GLY A 536 -13.49 9.28 22.48
CA GLY A 536 -12.62 9.85 23.51
C GLY A 536 -11.24 9.17 23.50
N SER A 537 -10.82 8.64 24.65
CA SER A 537 -9.56 7.88 24.77
C SER A 537 -9.66 6.40 24.37
N ARG A 538 -10.89 5.89 24.14
CA ARG A 538 -11.10 4.48 23.78
C ARG A 538 -10.98 4.28 22.27
N LEU A 539 -10.27 3.23 21.89
CA LEU A 539 -10.19 2.73 20.53
C LEU A 539 -10.94 1.40 20.45
N SER A 540 -11.97 1.31 19.61
CA SER A 540 -12.57 0.03 19.25
C SER A 540 -11.97 -0.46 17.94
N ILE A 541 -11.81 -1.78 17.85
CA ILE A 541 -11.23 -2.48 16.70
C ILE A 541 -12.30 -3.44 16.18
N ASP A 542 -12.86 -3.11 15.03
CA ASP A 542 -13.83 -3.95 14.32
C ASP A 542 -13.13 -4.56 13.11
N HIS A 543 -13.48 -5.79 12.72
CA HIS A 543 -12.80 -6.50 11.61
C HIS A 543 -13.77 -6.80 10.48
N LEU A 544 -13.30 -6.81 9.23
CA LEU A 544 -14.17 -7.18 8.09
C LEU A 544 -14.77 -8.59 8.29
N ILE A 545 -13.92 -9.53 8.70
CA ILE A 545 -14.31 -10.91 9.06
C ILE A 545 -13.93 -11.14 10.52
N LYS A 546 -14.86 -11.64 11.34
CA LYS A 546 -14.71 -11.84 12.79
C LYS A 546 -13.43 -12.58 13.16
N GLY A 547 -13.05 -13.61 12.40
CA GLY A 547 -11.87 -14.42 12.67
C GLY A 547 -10.54 -13.66 12.62
N MET A 548 -10.49 -12.49 11.96
CA MET A 548 -9.27 -11.68 11.92
C MET A 548 -8.86 -11.14 13.29
N SER A 549 -9.78 -11.04 14.26
CA SER A 549 -9.44 -10.61 15.61
C SER A 549 -8.49 -11.58 16.33
N GLN A 550 -8.38 -12.83 15.85
CA GLN A 550 -7.53 -13.86 16.47
C GLN A 550 -6.04 -13.63 16.23
N VAL A 551 -5.69 -12.74 15.28
CA VAL A 551 -4.29 -12.43 14.95
C VAL A 551 -3.81 -11.12 15.58
N ASP A 552 -4.69 -10.43 16.30
CA ASP A 552 -4.34 -9.28 17.12
C ASP A 552 -3.66 -9.73 18.42
N LYS A 553 -2.71 -8.93 18.92
CA LYS A 553 -2.18 -9.10 20.27
C LYS A 553 -3.15 -8.53 21.29
N SER A 554 -3.03 -8.99 22.53
CA SER A 554 -3.65 -8.34 23.68
C SER A 554 -2.61 -7.73 24.60
N ALA A 555 -2.97 -6.64 25.27
CA ALA A 555 -2.22 -6.11 26.39
C ALA A 555 -2.26 -7.09 27.56
N SER A 556 -1.42 -6.87 28.57
CA SER A 556 -1.45 -7.65 29.82
C SER A 556 -2.80 -7.56 30.56
N SER A 557 -3.55 -6.47 30.34
CA SER A 557 -4.92 -6.27 30.83
C SER A 557 -5.98 -7.09 30.07
N GLY A 558 -5.62 -7.78 28.99
CA GLY A 558 -6.52 -8.51 28.10
C GLY A 558 -7.16 -7.65 27.01
N GLU A 559 -6.96 -6.33 27.02
CA GLU A 559 -7.47 -5.43 25.98
C GLU A 559 -6.79 -5.70 24.63
N PRO A 560 -7.54 -5.73 23.52
CA PRO A 560 -6.95 -5.96 22.19
C PRO A 560 -6.10 -4.75 21.77
N LEU A 561 -4.94 -5.05 21.18
CA LEU A 561 -4.02 -4.07 20.63
C LEU A 561 -4.19 -4.02 19.12
N PRO A 562 -4.41 -2.84 18.52
CA PRO A 562 -4.59 -2.72 17.07
C PRO A 562 -3.28 -3.07 16.36
N ARG A 563 -3.29 -4.17 15.58
CA ARG A 563 -2.19 -4.52 14.67
C ARG A 563 -1.85 -3.31 13.77
N PHE A 564 -0.56 -3.14 13.46
CA PHE A 564 -0.01 -2.01 12.69
C PHE A 564 -0.05 -0.62 13.34
N LEU A 565 -0.79 -0.42 14.44
CA LEU A 565 -0.83 0.84 15.19
C LEU A 565 -0.14 0.76 16.56
N ALA A 566 -0.34 -0.35 17.29
CA ALA A 566 0.18 -0.50 18.66
C ALA A 566 1.50 -1.28 18.72
N TYR A 567 1.80 -2.09 17.71
CA TYR A 567 3.03 -2.88 17.65
C TYR A 567 3.46 -3.12 16.20
N PRO A 568 4.77 -3.26 15.96
CA PRO A 568 5.31 -3.45 14.62
C PRO A 568 4.94 -4.83 14.06
N ASP A 569 4.77 -4.91 12.75
CA ASP A 569 4.46 -6.13 12.01
C ASP A 569 5.57 -6.49 11.02
N ASN A 570 5.76 -7.79 10.73
CA ASN A 570 6.74 -8.24 9.75
C ASN A 570 6.29 -7.98 8.30
N ARG A 571 4.98 -7.85 8.02
CA ARG A 571 4.42 -7.63 6.69
C ARG A 571 4.14 -6.17 6.38
N ASP A 572 4.14 -5.85 5.09
CA ASP A 572 3.69 -4.56 4.58
C ASP A 572 2.17 -4.44 4.60
N PHE A 573 1.69 -3.21 4.75
CA PHE A 573 0.26 -2.93 4.86
C PHE A 573 -0.07 -1.54 4.32
N PHE A 574 -1.33 -1.39 3.94
CA PHE A 574 -1.94 -0.10 3.69
C PHE A 574 -2.70 0.38 4.92
N TYR A 575 -2.79 1.69 5.09
CA TYR A 575 -3.58 2.31 6.13
C TYR A 575 -4.36 3.49 5.59
N VAL A 576 -5.64 3.56 5.96
CA VAL A 576 -6.57 4.60 5.52
C VAL A 576 -6.67 5.64 6.62
N MET A 577 -6.53 6.91 6.25
CA MET A 577 -6.50 8.03 7.18
C MET A 577 -7.57 9.04 6.85
N GLN A 578 -8.18 9.65 7.86
CA GLN A 578 -8.98 10.86 7.63
C GLN A 578 -8.11 11.94 6.99
N ARG A 579 -8.64 12.57 5.94
CA ARG A 579 -8.04 13.77 5.37
C ARG A 579 -8.02 14.85 6.44
N GLN A 580 -6.88 15.52 6.55
CA GLN A 580 -6.85 16.78 7.29
C GLN A 580 -7.77 17.75 6.54
N ALA A 581 -8.66 18.44 7.26
CA ALA A 581 -9.42 19.52 6.66
C ALA A 581 -8.43 20.42 5.92
N GLN A 582 -8.63 20.62 4.62
CA GLN A 582 -7.87 21.66 3.94
C GLN A 582 -8.14 22.94 4.72
N GLU A 583 -7.10 23.57 5.27
CA GLU A 583 -7.20 24.99 5.59
C GLU A 583 -7.58 25.64 4.26
N VAL A 584 -8.86 25.99 4.12
CA VAL A 584 -9.31 26.92 3.12
C VAL A 584 -8.54 28.19 3.47
N LYS A 585 -7.44 28.42 2.78
CA LYS A 585 -6.77 29.72 2.85
C LYS A 585 -7.84 30.74 2.43
N PRO A 586 -8.17 31.71 3.30
CA PRO A 586 -9.18 32.71 3.00
C PRO A 586 -8.84 33.51 1.74
#